data_AF-A0A7W4HWA1-F1
#
_entry.id   AF-A0A7W4HWA1-F1
#
_cell.length_a   1.000
_cell.length_b   1.000
_cell.length_c   1.000
_cell.angle_alpha   90.00
_cell.angle_beta   90.00
_cell.angle_gamma   90.00
#
_symmetry.space_group_name_H-M   'P 1'
#
loop_
_entity.id
_entity.type
_entity.pdbx_description
1 polymer ?
#
loop_
_entity_poly.entity_id
_entity_poly.type
_entity_poly.pdbx_seq_one_letter_code
_entity_poly.pdbx_strand_id
1 'polypeptide(L)'
;MSKLDYNIAMELVRVTESAALSAAAFIGTGDKNGGDKAAVDGMRESLRYIDVHGTIIIGEGEKDDAPMLYNGETVGNGNGPRVDIAVDPVEGTNLLALGRPNAIATIAASD
;
A
#
# COMPACT_ATOMS: atom_id res chain seq x y z
N MET A 1 -5.91 22.81 -13.81
CA MET A 1 -5.01 21.66 -13.66
C MET A 1 -5.58 20.83 -12.51
N SER A 2 -5.75 19.52 -12.70
CA SER A 2 -6.29 18.67 -11.63
C SER A 2 -5.37 18.77 -10.42
N LYS A 3 -5.99 18.80 -9.25
CA LYS A 3 -5.42 19.18 -7.96
C LYS A 3 -4.57 18.05 -7.34
N LEU A 4 -4.00 17.19 -8.18
CA LEU A 4 -3.00 16.21 -7.82
C LEU A 4 -1.66 16.83 -8.23
N ASP A 5 -1.02 17.53 -7.31
CA ASP A 5 0.28 18.14 -7.59
C ASP A 5 1.31 17.06 -7.97
N TYR A 6 2.27 17.43 -8.82
CA TYR A 6 3.34 16.57 -9.35
C TYR A 6 4.12 15.79 -8.26
N ASN A 7 4.04 16.24 -7.01
CA ASN A 7 4.71 15.65 -5.86
C ASN A 7 4.07 14.34 -5.39
N ILE A 8 2.73 14.19 -5.46
CA ILE A 8 2.03 13.00 -4.96
C ILE A 8 2.45 11.76 -5.75
N ALA A 9 2.59 11.87 -7.07
CA ALA A 9 2.99 10.73 -7.91
C ALA A 9 4.34 10.13 -7.46
N MET A 10 5.32 10.97 -7.12
CA MET A 10 6.63 10.50 -6.63
C MET A 10 6.58 9.98 -5.19
N GLU A 11 5.66 10.49 -4.37
CA GLU A 11 5.40 9.97 -3.04
C GLU A 11 4.79 8.56 -3.09
N LEU A 12 3.84 8.32 -4.01
CA LEU A 12 3.24 6.99 -4.22
C LEU A 12 4.27 5.95 -4.69
N VAL A 13 5.28 6.34 -5.47
CA VAL A 13 6.39 5.45 -5.82
C VAL A 13 7.06 4.92 -4.55
N ARG A 14 7.40 5.80 -3.60
CA ARG A 14 8.05 5.41 -2.34
C ARG A 14 7.19 4.48 -1.49
N VAL A 15 5.88 4.67 -1.53
CA VAL A 15 4.92 3.80 -0.85
C VAL A 15 5.00 2.37 -1.40
N THR A 16 5.00 2.21 -2.72
CA THR A 16 5.16 0.88 -3.35
C THR A 16 6.55 0.27 -3.14
N GLU A 17 7.62 1.09 -3.15
CA GLU A 17 8.98 0.63 -2.85
C GLU A 17 9.09 0.09 -1.42
N SER A 18 8.52 0.80 -0.45
CA SER A 18 8.52 0.38 0.96
C SER A 18 7.79 -0.95 1.18
N ALA A 19 6.64 -1.12 0.53
CA ALA A 19 5.87 -2.37 0.57
C ALA A 19 6.69 -3.54 -0.02
N ALA A 20 7.21 -3.36 -1.24
CA ALA A 20 7.99 -4.37 -1.94
C ALA A 20 9.28 -4.75 -1.20
N LEU A 21 10.02 -3.77 -0.65
CA LEU A 21 11.24 -4.02 0.12
C LEU A 21 10.96 -4.73 1.44
N SER A 22 9.87 -4.39 2.12
CA SER A 22 9.46 -5.06 3.35
C SER A 22 9.07 -6.53 3.11
N ALA A 23 8.39 -6.79 1.99
CA ALA A 23 8.01 -8.14 1.58
C ALA A 23 9.21 -8.98 1.07
N ALA A 24 10.27 -8.35 0.58
CA ALA A 24 11.36 -9.04 -0.12
C ALA A 24 12.06 -10.13 0.73
N ALA A 25 12.11 -9.96 2.05
CA ALA A 25 12.66 -10.96 2.97
C ALA A 25 11.88 -12.30 2.98
N PHE A 26 10.66 -12.31 2.46
CA PHE A 26 9.76 -13.47 2.42
C PHE A 26 9.75 -14.18 1.05
N ILE A 27 10.56 -13.74 0.09
CA ILE A 27 10.68 -14.40 -1.22
C ILE A 27 11.17 -15.84 -1.03
N GLY A 28 10.35 -16.81 -1.44
CA GLY A 28 10.71 -18.24 -1.41
C GLY A 28 10.72 -18.89 -0.03
N THR A 29 10.23 -18.21 1.01
CA THR A 29 10.19 -18.77 2.39
C THR A 29 9.02 -19.73 2.63
N GLY A 30 8.02 -19.71 1.75
CA GLY A 30 6.73 -20.39 1.95
C GLY A 30 5.76 -19.64 2.88
N ASP A 31 6.18 -18.54 3.50
CA ASP A 31 5.34 -17.75 4.43
C ASP A 31 4.67 -16.57 3.71
N LYS A 32 3.52 -16.87 3.09
CA LYS A 32 2.73 -15.85 2.38
C LYS A 32 2.15 -14.79 3.31
N ASN A 33 1.70 -15.18 4.51
CA ASN A 33 1.02 -14.27 5.43
C ASN A 33 2.01 -13.32 6.10
N GLY A 34 3.21 -13.80 6.41
CA GLY A 34 4.29 -12.95 6.91
C GLY A 34 4.74 -11.92 5.87
N GLY A 35 4.90 -12.33 4.61
CA GLY A 35 5.27 -11.43 3.51
C GLY A 35 4.20 -10.37 3.22
N ASP A 36 2.94 -10.78 3.21
CA ASP A 36 1.79 -9.90 3.04
C ASP A 36 1.72 -8.85 4.15
N LYS A 37 1.76 -9.31 5.42
CA LYS A 37 1.80 -8.42 6.58
C LYS A 37 2.96 -7.42 6.52
N ALA A 38 4.16 -7.87 6.16
CA ALA A 38 5.32 -7.00 6.07
C ALA A 38 5.12 -5.89 5.03
N ALA A 39 4.46 -6.19 3.92
CA ALA A 39 4.13 -5.19 2.91
C ALA A 39 3.03 -4.22 3.37
N VAL A 40 1.97 -4.72 4.00
CA VAL A 40 0.91 -3.89 4.61
C VAL A 40 1.55 -2.89 5.58
N ASP A 41 2.41 -3.37 6.48
CA ASP A 41 3.13 -2.54 7.46
C ASP A 41 3.99 -1.48 6.75
N GLY A 42 4.80 -1.89 5.76
CA GLY A 42 5.68 -1.01 5.00
C GLY A 42 4.94 0.06 4.18
N MET A 43 3.81 -0.31 3.57
CA MET A 43 2.95 0.58 2.81
C MET A 43 2.27 1.58 3.75
N ARG A 44 1.66 1.08 4.83
CA ARG A 44 0.90 1.88 5.80
C ARG A 44 1.76 2.93 6.48
N GLU A 45 3.00 2.57 6.84
CA GLU A 45 3.95 3.51 7.45
C GLU A 45 4.37 4.61 6.47
N SER A 46 4.70 4.26 5.22
CA SER A 46 5.06 5.24 4.20
C SER A 46 3.92 6.22 3.90
N LEU A 47 2.67 5.73 3.87
CA LEU A 47 1.48 6.55 3.69
C LEU A 47 1.26 7.58 4.82
N ARG A 48 1.90 7.45 5.99
CA ARG A 48 1.75 8.46 7.06
C ARG A 48 2.48 9.77 6.76
N TYR A 49 3.45 9.75 5.85
CA TYR A 49 4.33 10.89 5.58
C TYR A 49 3.93 11.72 4.37
N ILE A 50 3.01 11.22 3.55
CA ILE A 50 2.59 11.88 2.31
C ILE A 50 1.60 13.01 2.60
N ASP A 51 1.70 14.11 1.84
CA ASP A 51 0.86 15.31 1.98
C ASP A 51 -0.50 15.11 1.30
N VAL A 52 -1.32 14.21 1.86
CA VAL A 52 -2.71 14.00 1.43
C VAL A 52 -3.68 13.87 2.61
N HIS A 53 -4.96 14.14 2.32
CA HIS A 53 -6.10 13.64 3.10
C HIS A 53 -6.67 12.41 2.39
N GLY A 54 -5.99 11.28 2.49
CA GLY A 54 -6.33 10.05 1.78
C GLY A 54 -7.40 9.23 2.50
N THR A 55 -8.28 8.61 1.73
CA THR A 55 -9.23 7.60 2.23
C THR A 55 -9.02 6.30 1.45
N ILE A 56 -8.80 5.19 2.15
CA ILE A 56 -8.72 3.88 1.51
C ILE A 56 -10.14 3.48 1.08
N ILE A 57 -10.39 3.38 -0.22
CA ILE A 57 -11.69 2.91 -0.76
C ILE A 57 -11.62 1.43 -1.13
N ILE A 58 -10.42 0.95 -1.48
CA ILE A 58 -10.12 -0.47 -1.73
C ILE A 58 -8.82 -0.79 -1.00
N GLY A 59 -8.86 -1.72 -0.06
CA GLY A 59 -7.67 -2.22 0.61
C GLY A 59 -7.80 -3.67 1.08
N GLU A 60 -7.18 -4.00 2.21
CA GLU A 60 -7.03 -5.39 2.72
C GLU A 60 -8.37 -6.04 3.12
N GLY A 61 -9.41 -5.23 3.32
CA GLY A 61 -10.74 -5.69 3.65
C GLY A 61 -11.54 -4.69 4.48
N GLU A 62 -12.60 -5.18 5.12
CA GLU A 62 -13.39 -4.40 6.07
C GLU A 62 -12.63 -4.24 7.40
N LYS A 63 -12.94 -3.17 8.15
CA LYS A 63 -12.24 -2.83 9.40
C LYS A 63 -12.21 -3.95 10.45
N ASP A 64 -13.25 -4.78 10.48
CA ASP A 64 -13.36 -5.88 11.43
C ASP A 64 -12.43 -7.06 11.07
N ASP A 65 -12.05 -7.17 9.80
CA ASP A 65 -11.22 -8.26 9.26
C ASP A 65 -9.77 -7.83 9.00
N ALA A 66 -9.54 -6.52 8.77
CA ALA A 66 -8.24 -5.95 8.46
C ALA A 66 -7.85 -4.83 9.46
N PRO A 67 -6.77 -5.00 10.25
CA PRO A 67 -6.37 -4.01 11.26
C PRO A 67 -5.76 -2.74 10.67
N MET A 68 -5.27 -2.80 9.42
CA MET A 68 -4.63 -1.71 8.67
C MET A 68 -5.04 -1.79 7.21
N LEU A 69 -5.02 -0.64 6.54
CA LEU A 69 -5.42 -0.47 5.14
C LEU A 69 -6.83 -1.01 4.86
N TYR A 70 -7.74 -0.86 5.82
CA TYR A 70 -9.13 -1.25 5.66
C TYR A 70 -9.95 -0.20 4.92
N ASN A 71 -11.07 -0.62 4.32
CA ASN A 71 -12.00 0.28 3.65
C ASN A 71 -12.52 1.38 4.60
N GLY A 72 -12.30 2.63 4.24
CA GLY A 72 -12.61 3.82 5.03
C GLY A 72 -11.48 4.32 5.93
N GLU A 73 -10.32 3.66 5.95
CA GLU A 73 -9.18 4.16 6.73
C GLU A 73 -8.68 5.52 6.18
N THR A 74 -8.46 6.48 7.09
CA THR A 74 -7.81 7.75 6.74
C THR A 74 -6.28 7.60 6.79
N VAL A 75 -5.61 8.00 5.71
CA VAL A 75 -4.16 7.95 5.54
C VAL A 75 -3.61 9.29 5.03
N GLY A 76 -2.29 9.43 4.99
CA GLY A 76 -1.63 10.72 4.82
C GLY A 76 -1.46 11.46 6.14
N ASN A 77 -0.70 12.55 6.10
CA ASN A 77 -0.51 13.43 7.25
C ASN A 77 -1.65 14.44 7.42
N GLY A 78 -2.63 14.45 6.52
CA GLY A 78 -3.76 15.38 6.54
C GLY A 78 -3.40 16.80 6.10
N ASN A 79 -2.36 16.96 5.28
CA ASN A 79 -2.16 18.15 4.46
C ASN A 79 -2.53 17.83 3.01
N GLY A 80 -2.71 18.82 2.14
CA GLY A 80 -2.86 18.58 0.70
C GLY A 80 -4.29 18.23 0.22
N PRO A 81 -4.45 17.54 -0.91
CA PRO A 81 -5.76 17.24 -1.49
C PRO A 81 -6.44 16.05 -0.81
N ARG A 82 -7.77 16.00 -0.92
CA ARG A 82 -8.54 14.79 -0.63
C ARG A 82 -8.41 13.84 -1.80
N VAL A 83 -8.10 12.58 -1.51
CA VAL A 83 -7.92 11.56 -2.53
C VAL A 83 -8.49 10.24 -2.05
N ASP A 84 -9.13 9.54 -2.98
CA ASP A 84 -9.52 8.15 -2.81
C ASP A 84 -8.34 7.27 -3.23
N ILE A 85 -8.01 6.30 -2.38
CA ILE A 85 -6.82 5.44 -2.55
C ILE A 85 -7.27 3.98 -2.64
N ALA A 86 -6.74 3.27 -3.63
CA ALA A 86 -6.80 1.82 -3.72
C ALA A 86 -5.39 1.26 -3.52
N VAL A 87 -5.27 0.21 -2.70
CA VAL A 87 -3.98 -0.43 -2.39
C VAL A 87 -4.04 -1.93 -2.60
N ASP A 88 -2.90 -2.48 -3.01
CA ASP A 88 -2.59 -3.90 -2.89
C ASP A 88 -1.10 -4.02 -2.51
N PRO A 89 -0.79 -4.15 -1.21
CA PRO A 89 0.59 -4.18 -0.73
C PRO A 89 1.43 -5.31 -1.32
N VAL A 90 0.83 -6.48 -1.57
CA VAL A 90 1.42 -7.55 -2.40
C VAL A 90 0.33 -8.29 -3.18
N GLU A 91 0.17 -7.92 -4.44
CA GLU A 91 -0.57 -8.76 -5.37
C GLU A 91 0.27 -10.01 -5.65
N GLY A 92 -0.34 -11.18 -5.46
CA GLY A 92 0.34 -12.46 -5.65
C GLY A 92 1.16 -12.93 -4.45
N THR A 93 0.63 -12.88 -3.22
CA THR A 93 1.28 -13.39 -1.99
C THR A 93 1.80 -14.84 -2.10
N ASN A 94 1.09 -15.72 -2.81
CA ASN A 94 1.57 -17.07 -3.12
C ASN A 94 2.80 -17.06 -4.05
N LEU A 95 2.86 -16.14 -5.01
CA LEU A 95 4.01 -16.01 -5.90
C LEU A 95 5.23 -15.54 -5.11
N LEU A 96 5.06 -14.54 -4.23
CA LEU A 96 6.08 -14.09 -3.29
C LEU A 96 6.62 -15.28 -2.46
N ALA A 97 5.74 -15.96 -1.73
CA ALA A 97 6.11 -17.05 -0.83
C ALA A 97 6.81 -18.22 -1.56
N LEU A 98 6.46 -18.47 -2.82
CA LEU A 98 7.05 -19.53 -3.64
C LEU A 98 8.25 -19.06 -4.47
N GLY A 99 8.65 -17.78 -4.37
CA GLY A 99 9.76 -17.23 -5.14
C GLY A 99 9.53 -17.20 -6.65
N ARG A 100 8.28 -16.99 -7.07
CA ARG A 100 7.86 -16.98 -8.48
C ARG A 100 7.76 -15.54 -9.02
N PRO A 101 7.97 -15.34 -10.33
CA PRO A 101 7.79 -14.04 -10.96
C PRO A 101 6.38 -13.47 -10.76
N ASN A 102 6.26 -12.15 -10.92
CA ASN A 102 5.02 -11.37 -11.01
C ASN A 102 4.31 -11.05 -9.68
N ALA A 103 4.91 -11.27 -8.51
CA ALA A 103 4.47 -10.60 -7.30
C ALA A 103 4.78 -9.09 -7.40
N ILE A 104 3.84 -8.22 -7.03
CA ILE A 104 3.96 -6.77 -7.22
C ILE A 104 3.24 -5.99 -6.12
N ALA A 105 3.83 -4.88 -5.66
CA ALA A 105 3.14 -3.91 -4.81
C ALA A 105 2.48 -2.84 -5.67
N THR A 106 1.20 -2.53 -5.44
CA THR A 106 0.46 -1.57 -6.25
C THR A 106 -0.31 -0.55 -5.41
N ILE A 107 -0.48 0.64 -5.97
CA ILE A 107 -1.28 1.71 -5.41
C ILE A 107 -1.89 2.54 -6.53
N ALA A 108 -3.11 3.02 -6.31
CA ALA A 108 -3.78 3.98 -7.18
C ALA A 108 -4.42 5.09 -6.36
N ALA A 109 -4.52 6.29 -6.93
CA ALA A 109 -5.18 7.43 -6.31
C ALA A 109 -6.02 8.20 -7.33
N SER A 110 -7.16 8.71 -6.89
CA SER A 110 -8.08 9.58 -7.66
C SER A 110 -8.61 10.70 -6.78
N ASP A 111 -9.12 11.77 -7.39
CA ASP A 111 -9.98 12.76 -6.73
C ASP A 111 -11.42 12.28 -6.53
#